data_AF-A0A951AAW2-F1
#
_entry.id   AF-A0A951AAW2-F1
#
_cell.length_a   1.000
_cell.length_b   1.000
_cell.length_c   1.000
_cell.angle_alpha   90.00
_cell.angle_beta   90.00
_cell.angle_gamma   90.00
#
_symmetry.space_group_name_H-M   'P 1'
#
loop_
_entity.id
_entity.type
_entity.pdbx_description
1 polymer ?
#
loop_
_entity_poly.entity_id
_entity_poly.type
_entity_poly.pdbx_seq_one_letter_code
_entity_poly.pdbx_strand_id
1 'polypeptide(L)'
;RISRNLVMNSIAPIWDGNETWLVLGGVGLFVAFPLAFAIIMPAVYFPLLGMLLALAFRGVAFEFRYRDAPHRTFWDYAFCLGSALATFSQGIVLGAFIQGFEVSGRNFGGGSLDCFTPFSIWTGISLLFGYGLLGAGWLVLKTQGELQEWSRRLGRWCFGGVIVAIAVVSALTPMLDLDIAARWFSFPNLLYLSPIPILTLLVAIWEWRALNNTRSEIGPFAGAIMLFLLCYIGIAVSLWPMIVPYKFTLWEAAASPNTQVFILIGALFLIPIILMYTGWSYWVFRGKVRADIGYH
;
A
#
# COMPACT_ATOMS: atom_id res chain seq x y z
N ARG A 1 9.25 -24.93 -9.30
CA ARG A 1 10.40 -24.62 -8.41
C ARG A 1 11.28 -23.53 -9.00
N ILE A 2 11.80 -23.70 -10.23
CA ILE A 2 12.57 -22.66 -10.96
C ILE A 2 11.81 -21.34 -11.03
N SER A 3 10.51 -21.37 -11.38
CA SER A 3 9.68 -20.16 -11.45
C SER A 3 9.55 -19.42 -10.11
N ARG A 4 9.55 -20.14 -8.97
CA ARG A 4 9.50 -19.49 -7.64
C ARG A 4 10.81 -18.80 -7.31
N ASN A 5 11.95 -19.41 -7.65
CA ASN A 5 13.26 -18.76 -7.48
C ASN A 5 13.37 -17.51 -8.35
N LEU A 6 12.87 -17.55 -9.59
CA LEU A 6 12.80 -16.38 -10.47
C LEU A 6 11.97 -15.24 -9.88
N VAL A 7 10.80 -15.56 -9.31
CA VAL A 7 9.96 -14.57 -8.61
C VAL A 7 10.74 -13.94 -7.44
N MET A 8 11.35 -14.75 -6.58
CA MET A 8 12.11 -14.25 -5.43
C MET A 8 13.31 -13.39 -5.85
N ASN A 9 14.07 -13.83 -6.85
CA ASN A 9 15.23 -13.09 -7.35
C ASN A 9 14.83 -11.74 -7.98
N SER A 10 13.59 -11.60 -8.48
CA SER A 10 13.10 -10.35 -9.05
C SER A 10 12.87 -9.23 -8.05
N ILE A 11 12.71 -9.57 -6.77
CA ILE A 11 12.44 -8.60 -5.69
C ILE A 11 13.61 -8.47 -4.71
N ALA A 12 14.56 -9.42 -4.72
CA ALA A 12 15.74 -9.46 -3.84
C ALA A 12 16.54 -8.14 -3.78
N PRO A 13 16.76 -7.38 -4.87
CA PRO A 13 17.57 -6.17 -4.80
C PRO A 13 16.85 -4.95 -4.21
N ILE A 14 15.51 -5.00 -4.10
CA ILE A 14 14.68 -3.83 -3.79
C ILE A 14 13.84 -3.98 -2.51
N TRP A 15 13.69 -5.20 -1.97
CA TRP A 15 12.75 -5.45 -0.87
C TRP A 15 13.14 -4.71 0.43
N ASP A 16 14.43 -4.74 0.80
CA ASP A 16 14.95 -4.13 2.03
C ASP A 16 14.74 -2.61 2.02
N GLY A 17 15.07 -1.98 0.89
CA GLY A 17 14.80 -0.55 0.67
C GLY A 17 13.32 -0.19 0.77
N ASN A 18 12.41 -1.06 0.31
CA ASN A 18 10.98 -0.81 0.37
C ASN A 18 10.44 -0.82 1.82
N GLU A 19 11.00 -1.61 2.73
CA GLU A 19 10.59 -1.62 4.15
C GLU A 19 10.94 -0.30 4.86
N THR A 20 12.03 0.37 4.46
CA THR A 20 12.45 1.64 5.08
C THR A 20 11.41 2.75 4.91
N TRP A 21 10.62 2.75 3.84
CA TRP A 21 9.55 3.72 3.61
C TRP A 21 8.45 3.64 4.66
N LEU A 22 8.14 2.43 5.14
CA LEU A 22 7.14 2.23 6.19
C LEU A 22 7.60 2.83 7.51
N VAL A 23 8.88 2.61 7.85
CA VAL A 23 9.50 3.18 9.06
C VAL A 23 9.55 4.70 8.96
N LEU A 24 9.95 5.24 7.81
CA LEU A 24 9.95 6.68 7.55
C LEU A 24 8.55 7.28 7.71
N GLY A 25 7.50 6.60 7.25
CA GLY A 25 6.12 7.03 7.43
C GLY A 25 5.69 7.10 8.89
N GLY A 26 5.99 6.07 9.69
CA GLY A 26 5.65 6.03 11.11
C GLY A 26 6.42 7.07 11.94
N VAL A 27 7.73 7.20 11.71
CA VAL A 27 8.56 8.23 12.36
C VAL A 27 8.16 9.63 11.89
N GLY A 28 7.89 9.80 10.60
CA GLY A 28 7.40 11.05 10.05
C GLY A 28 6.11 11.52 10.71
N LEU A 29 5.14 10.62 10.91
CA LEU A 29 3.91 10.91 11.65
C LEU A 29 4.20 11.32 13.09
N PHE A 30 5.09 10.62 13.79
CA PHE A 30 5.48 10.95 15.17
C PHE A 30 6.06 12.36 15.30
N VAL A 31 7.02 12.69 14.45
CA VAL A 31 7.76 13.96 14.58
C VAL A 31 6.94 15.12 14.02
N ALA A 32 6.21 14.94 12.92
CA ALA A 32 5.41 16.01 12.32
C ALA A 32 4.05 16.22 13.02
N PHE A 33 3.40 15.16 13.50
CA PHE A 33 2.05 15.21 14.06
C PHE A 33 1.94 14.41 15.36
N PRO A 34 2.59 14.86 16.46
CA PRO A 34 2.68 14.09 17.69
C PRO A 34 1.31 13.79 18.32
N LEU A 35 0.33 14.71 18.19
CA LEU A 35 -1.04 14.45 18.66
C LEU A 35 -1.70 13.33 17.87
N ALA A 36 -1.56 13.34 16.54
CA ALA A 36 -2.12 12.30 15.69
C ALA A 36 -1.46 10.95 16.00
N PHE A 37 -0.14 10.92 16.18
CA PHE A 37 0.58 9.71 16.59
C PHE A 37 0.07 9.15 17.92
N ALA A 38 -0.15 9.99 18.93
CA ALA A 38 -0.63 9.58 20.25
C ALA A 38 -2.05 8.98 20.23
N ILE A 39 -2.85 9.29 19.21
CA ILE A 39 -4.21 8.75 19.04
C ILE A 39 -4.22 7.53 18.12
N ILE A 40 -3.57 7.63 16.95
CA ILE A 40 -3.60 6.62 15.91
C ILE A 40 -2.85 5.36 16.35
N MET A 41 -1.65 5.51 16.93
CA MET A 41 -0.81 4.35 17.23
C MET A 41 -1.44 3.39 18.25
N PRO A 42 -2.05 3.86 19.36
CA PRO A 42 -2.81 2.97 20.24
C PRO A 42 -4.05 2.38 19.56
N ALA A 43 -4.76 3.14 18.73
CA ALA A 43 -5.98 2.69 18.06
C ALA A 43 -5.73 1.52 17.09
N VAL A 44 -4.58 1.51 16.41
CA VAL A 44 -4.20 0.45 15.47
C VAL A 44 -3.03 -0.42 15.98
N TYR A 45 -2.85 -0.49 17.29
CA TYR A 45 -1.74 -1.20 17.93
C TYR A 45 -1.63 -2.66 17.47
N PHE A 46 -2.72 -3.43 17.53
CA PHE A 46 -2.69 -4.85 17.14
C PHE A 46 -2.41 -5.08 15.65
N PRO A 47 -3.07 -4.37 14.70
CA PRO A 47 -2.69 -4.42 13.30
C PRO A 47 -1.22 -4.11 13.05
N LEU A 48 -0.68 -3.05 13.66
CA LEU A 48 0.73 -2.68 13.50
C LEU A 48 1.69 -3.73 14.09
N LEU A 49 1.37 -4.27 15.27
CA LEU A 49 2.15 -5.35 15.87
C LEU A 49 2.16 -6.59 14.97
N GLY A 50 0.99 -7.00 14.47
CA GLY A 50 0.86 -8.11 13.53
C GLY A 50 1.66 -7.88 12.24
N MET A 51 1.63 -6.65 11.72
CA MET A 51 2.40 -6.25 10.55
C MET A 51 3.91 -6.34 10.80
N LEU A 52 4.41 -5.80 11.92
CA LEU A 52 5.84 -5.84 12.25
C LEU A 52 6.35 -7.28 12.43
N LEU A 53 5.59 -8.12 13.15
CA LEU A 53 5.92 -9.53 13.29
C LEU A 53 5.93 -10.24 11.93
N ALA A 54 4.95 -9.95 11.08
CA ALA A 54 4.86 -10.53 9.74
C ALA A 54 6.02 -10.11 8.82
N LEU A 55 6.47 -8.85 8.90
CA LEU A 55 7.65 -8.35 8.19
C LEU A 55 8.93 -9.02 8.68
N ALA A 56 9.10 -9.16 10.00
CA ALA A 56 10.24 -9.89 10.58
C ALA A 56 10.27 -11.36 10.09
N PHE A 57 9.14 -12.05 10.15
CA PHE A 57 9.02 -13.42 9.63
C PHE A 57 9.30 -13.50 8.12
N ARG A 58 8.85 -12.52 7.34
CA ARG A 58 9.12 -12.43 5.90
C ARG A 58 10.63 -12.32 5.62
N GLY A 59 11.34 -11.45 6.33
CA GLY A 59 12.79 -11.27 6.19
C GLY A 59 13.57 -12.53 6.56
N VAL A 60 13.22 -13.16 7.68
CA VAL A 60 13.82 -14.44 8.10
C VAL A 60 13.55 -15.53 7.05
N ALA A 61 12.32 -15.65 6.56
CA ALA A 61 11.97 -16.64 5.54
C ALA A 61 12.75 -16.44 4.24
N PHE A 62 13.01 -15.19 3.85
CA PHE A 62 13.78 -14.88 2.65
C PHE A 62 15.23 -15.38 2.75
N GLU A 63 15.91 -15.09 3.86
CA GLU A 63 17.31 -15.50 4.08
C GLU A 63 17.45 -17.02 4.31
N PHE A 64 16.59 -17.60 5.15
CA PHE A 64 16.66 -19.03 5.51
C PHE A 64 16.25 -19.95 4.37
N ARG A 65 15.44 -19.48 3.42
CA ARG A 65 15.10 -20.25 2.23
C ARG A 65 16.34 -20.74 1.45
N TYR A 66 17.40 -19.96 1.40
CA TYR A 66 18.63 -20.34 0.71
C TYR A 66 19.52 -21.25 1.57
N ARG A 67 19.58 -20.98 2.88
CA ARG A 67 20.45 -21.67 3.85
C ARG A 67 19.92 -23.04 4.31
N ASP A 68 18.59 -23.21 4.39
CA ASP A 68 17.94 -24.44 4.85
C ASP A 68 17.20 -25.13 3.71
N ALA A 69 17.97 -25.78 2.82
CA ALA A 69 17.44 -26.45 1.64
C ALA A 69 16.38 -27.53 1.92
N PRO A 70 16.48 -28.36 2.99
CA PRO A 70 15.47 -29.36 3.33
C PRO A 70 14.09 -28.78 3.65
N HIS A 71 14.00 -27.63 4.34
CA HIS A 71 12.72 -27.04 4.75
C HIS A 71 12.26 -25.87 3.86
N ARG A 72 12.75 -25.78 2.62
CA ARG A 72 12.37 -24.70 1.68
C ARG A 72 10.87 -24.50 1.50
N THR A 73 10.08 -25.57 1.55
CA THR A 73 8.62 -25.48 1.44
C THR A 73 7.99 -24.76 2.64
N PHE A 74 8.50 -25.00 3.86
CA PHE A 74 8.08 -24.28 5.05
C PHE A 74 8.37 -22.79 4.92
N TRP A 75 9.58 -22.43 4.46
CA TRP A 75 9.98 -21.04 4.23
C TRP A 75 9.19 -20.36 3.10
N ASP A 76 8.80 -21.08 2.04
CA ASP A 76 7.87 -20.58 1.00
C ASP A 76 6.51 -20.19 1.61
N TYR A 77 5.95 -21.03 2.49
CA TYR A 77 4.68 -20.74 3.16
C TYR A 77 4.81 -19.61 4.18
N ALA A 78 5.89 -19.59 4.96
CA ALA A 78 6.16 -18.51 5.92
C ALA A 78 6.27 -17.15 5.20
N PHE A 79 6.97 -17.09 4.07
CA PHE A 79 7.07 -15.87 3.26
C PHE A 79 5.70 -15.43 2.72
N CYS A 80 4.89 -16.37 2.22
CA CYS A 80 3.54 -16.09 1.71
C CYS A 80 2.62 -15.56 2.82
N LEU A 81 2.56 -16.26 3.95
CA LEU A 81 1.71 -15.89 5.08
C LEU A 81 2.17 -14.57 5.73
N GLY A 82 3.49 -14.36 5.88
CA GLY A 82 4.03 -13.08 6.36
C GLY A 82 3.67 -11.92 5.43
N SER A 83 3.80 -12.11 4.11
CA SER A 83 3.43 -11.07 3.14
C SER A 83 1.94 -10.78 3.14
N ALA A 84 1.10 -11.82 3.22
CA ALA A 84 -0.35 -11.68 3.29
C ALA A 84 -0.78 -11.00 4.60
N LEU A 85 -0.25 -11.43 5.74
CA LEU A 85 -0.58 -10.86 7.04
C LEU A 85 -0.15 -9.39 7.15
N ALA A 86 1.05 -9.05 6.70
CA ALA A 86 1.51 -7.65 6.67
C ALA A 86 0.59 -6.77 5.81
N THR A 87 0.22 -7.25 4.62
CA THR A 87 -0.68 -6.54 3.70
C THR A 87 -2.09 -6.38 4.29
N PHE A 88 -2.63 -7.45 4.87
CA PHE A 88 -3.94 -7.44 5.49
C PHE A 88 -3.99 -6.49 6.69
N SER A 89 -2.98 -6.54 7.57
CA SER A 89 -2.83 -5.60 8.68
C SER A 89 -2.75 -4.16 8.21
N GLN A 90 -1.98 -3.86 7.14
CA GLN A 90 -1.92 -2.52 6.57
C GLN A 90 -3.29 -2.05 6.05
N GLY A 91 -4.08 -2.95 5.48
CA GLY A 91 -5.43 -2.62 5.03
C GLY A 91 -6.40 -2.37 6.18
N ILE A 92 -6.29 -3.12 7.29
CA ILE A 92 -7.05 -2.84 8.52
C ILE A 92 -6.71 -1.45 9.06
N VAL A 93 -5.42 -1.08 9.10
CA VAL A 93 -4.99 0.27 9.52
C VAL A 93 -5.66 1.33 8.64
N LEU A 94 -5.66 1.15 7.31
CA LEU A 94 -6.28 2.08 6.38
C LEU A 94 -7.81 2.19 6.57
N GLY A 95 -8.49 1.06 6.75
CA GLY A 95 -9.95 1.06 6.97
C GLY A 95 -10.34 1.70 8.29
N ALA A 96 -9.63 1.39 9.37
CA ALA A 96 -9.83 2.01 10.67
C ALA A 96 -9.57 3.52 10.60
N PHE A 97 -8.54 3.94 9.86
CA PHE A 97 -8.28 5.35 9.61
C PHE A 97 -9.47 6.03 8.91
N ILE A 98 -10.00 5.47 7.82
CA ILE A 98 -11.14 6.06 7.09
C ILE A 98 -12.40 6.18 7.97
N GLN A 99 -12.65 5.20 8.84
CA GLN A 99 -13.79 5.23 9.77
C GLN A 99 -13.59 6.20 10.94
N GLY A 100 -12.34 6.58 11.23
CA GLY A 100 -11.99 7.43 12.35
C GLY A 100 -11.87 6.66 13.66
N PHE A 101 -11.45 7.38 14.69
CA PHE A 101 -11.10 6.81 15.99
C PHE A 101 -11.92 7.47 17.10
N GLU A 102 -12.21 6.70 18.14
CA GLU A 102 -12.76 7.27 19.37
C GLU A 102 -11.68 8.04 20.13
N VAL A 103 -11.99 9.28 20.49
CA VAL A 103 -11.05 10.22 21.10
C VAL A 103 -11.66 10.75 22.38
N SER A 104 -10.91 10.61 23.49
CA SER A 104 -11.25 11.21 24.78
C SER A 104 -10.26 12.34 25.08
N GLY A 105 -10.72 13.58 24.91
CA GLY A 105 -9.88 14.78 25.00
C GLY A 105 -8.82 14.82 23.90
N ARG A 106 -7.56 14.50 24.25
CA ARG A 106 -6.41 14.47 23.32
C ARG A 106 -5.75 13.09 23.22
N ASN A 107 -6.39 12.06 23.79
CA ASN A 107 -5.90 10.69 23.80
C ASN A 107 -6.90 9.76 23.08
N PHE A 108 -6.41 8.60 22.67
CA PHE A 108 -7.29 7.51 22.23
C PHE A 108 -8.23 7.10 23.37
N GLY A 109 -9.53 7.06 23.08
CA GLY A 109 -10.57 6.75 24.07
C GLY A 109 -11.26 5.39 23.87
N GLY A 110 -11.01 4.71 22.74
CA GLY A 110 -11.68 3.46 22.37
C GLY A 110 -11.01 2.21 22.93
N GLY A 111 -11.59 1.06 22.58
CA GLY A 111 -11.05 -0.27 22.83
C GLY A 111 -9.96 -0.65 21.84
N SER A 112 -9.01 -1.49 22.26
CA SER A 112 -7.88 -1.93 21.42
C SER A 112 -8.29 -2.76 20.20
N LEU A 113 -9.51 -3.31 20.17
CA LEU A 113 -10.05 -4.12 19.07
C LEU A 113 -11.01 -3.34 18.15
N ASP A 114 -11.26 -2.06 18.42
CA ASP A 114 -12.21 -1.25 17.65
C ASP A 114 -11.75 -1.04 16.20
N CYS A 115 -10.47 -1.24 15.92
CA CYS A 115 -9.93 -1.24 14.57
C CYS A 115 -10.44 -2.41 13.70
N PHE A 116 -10.98 -3.49 14.29
CA PHE A 116 -11.47 -4.67 13.56
C PHE A 116 -12.97 -4.57 13.25
N THR A 117 -13.34 -3.60 12.44
CA THR A 117 -14.71 -3.50 11.92
C THR A 117 -14.88 -4.31 10.62
N PRO A 118 -16.12 -4.61 10.20
CA PRO A 118 -16.36 -5.21 8.89
C PRO A 118 -15.76 -4.41 7.72
N PHE A 119 -15.76 -3.07 7.82
CA PHE A 119 -15.15 -2.19 6.82
C PHE A 119 -13.62 -2.29 6.83
N SER A 120 -12.99 -2.32 8.00
CA SER A 120 -11.53 -2.50 8.13
C SER A 120 -11.07 -3.88 7.66
N ILE A 121 -11.86 -4.92 7.89
CA ILE A 121 -11.59 -6.26 7.37
C ILE A 121 -11.71 -6.27 5.84
N TRP A 122 -12.74 -5.61 5.30
CA TRP A 122 -12.94 -5.50 3.86
C TRP A 122 -11.80 -4.75 3.17
N THR A 123 -11.33 -3.64 3.74
CA THR A 123 -10.16 -2.89 3.25
C THR A 123 -8.87 -3.70 3.38
N GLY A 124 -8.72 -4.49 4.45
CA GLY A 124 -7.70 -5.53 4.60
C GLY A 124 -7.65 -6.49 3.42
N ILE A 125 -8.79 -7.11 3.08
CA ILE A 125 -8.92 -8.04 1.95
C ILE A 125 -8.65 -7.31 0.61
N SER A 126 -9.15 -6.07 0.49
CA SER A 126 -8.98 -5.25 -0.71
C SER A 126 -7.51 -5.00 -1.03
N LEU A 127 -6.67 -4.72 -0.02
CA LEU A 127 -5.23 -4.54 -0.23
C LEU A 127 -4.52 -5.83 -0.65
N LEU A 128 -4.99 -7.02 -0.24
CA LEU A 128 -4.43 -8.28 -0.75
C LEU A 128 -4.57 -8.38 -2.27
N PHE A 129 -5.73 -8.02 -2.81
CA PHE A 129 -5.94 -7.98 -4.26
C PHE A 129 -5.14 -6.85 -4.92
N GLY A 130 -5.09 -5.69 -4.30
CA GLY A 130 -4.34 -4.55 -4.82
C GLY A 130 -2.83 -4.82 -4.91
N TYR A 131 -2.21 -5.31 -3.84
CA TYR A 131 -0.78 -5.67 -3.87
C TYR A 131 -0.54 -6.91 -4.74
N GLY A 132 -1.50 -7.83 -4.83
CA GLY A 132 -1.47 -8.92 -5.79
C GLY A 132 -1.44 -8.44 -7.24
N LEU A 133 -2.21 -7.39 -7.57
CA LEU A 133 -2.21 -6.76 -8.89
C LEU A 133 -0.86 -6.07 -9.19
N LEU A 134 -0.33 -5.29 -8.24
CA LEU A 134 0.99 -4.67 -8.37
C LEU A 134 2.10 -5.72 -8.55
N GLY A 135 2.06 -6.80 -7.76
CA GLY A 135 2.98 -7.92 -7.87
C GLY A 135 2.87 -8.65 -9.21
N ALA A 136 1.65 -8.87 -9.70
CA ALA A 136 1.42 -9.44 -11.03
C ALA A 136 1.98 -8.55 -12.14
N GLY A 137 1.72 -7.24 -12.09
CA GLY A 137 2.27 -6.26 -13.03
C GLY A 137 3.80 -6.24 -13.02
N TRP A 138 4.42 -6.25 -11.83
CA TRP A 138 5.87 -6.34 -11.67
C TRP A 138 6.44 -7.59 -12.33
N LEU A 139 5.82 -8.76 -12.08
CA LEU A 139 6.25 -10.01 -12.68
C LEU A 139 6.06 -10.03 -14.21
N VAL A 140 5.01 -9.41 -14.75
CA VAL A 140 4.85 -9.25 -16.20
C VAL A 140 6.00 -8.45 -16.80
N LEU A 141 6.48 -7.43 -16.09
CA LEU A 141 7.59 -6.58 -16.50
C LEU A 141 8.94 -7.31 -16.40
N LYS A 142 9.12 -8.16 -15.38
CA LYS A 142 10.39 -8.83 -15.06
C LYS A 142 10.57 -10.22 -15.65
N THR A 143 9.51 -10.87 -16.12
CA THR A 143 9.55 -12.27 -16.59
C THR A 143 9.15 -12.40 -18.07
N GLN A 144 9.32 -13.61 -18.62
CA GLN A 144 8.97 -13.97 -20.00
C GLN A 144 8.32 -15.36 -20.06
N GLY A 145 7.67 -15.66 -21.19
CA GLY A 145 7.11 -16.98 -21.48
C GLY A 145 5.97 -17.37 -20.54
N GLU A 146 5.91 -18.65 -20.16
CA GLU A 146 4.83 -19.21 -19.35
C GLU A 146 4.61 -18.48 -18.02
N LEU A 147 5.68 -18.02 -17.36
CA LEU A 147 5.57 -17.29 -16.09
C LEU A 147 4.92 -15.92 -16.28
N GLN A 148 5.23 -15.24 -17.40
CA GLN A 148 4.63 -13.95 -17.73
C GLN A 148 3.13 -14.09 -18.00
N GLU A 149 2.72 -15.13 -18.74
CA GLU A 149 1.31 -15.43 -19.01
C GLU A 149 0.54 -15.83 -17.74
N TRP A 150 1.17 -16.62 -16.87
CA TRP A 150 0.63 -16.96 -15.57
C TRP A 150 0.41 -15.72 -14.70
N SER A 151 1.38 -14.81 -14.65
CA SER A 151 1.27 -13.53 -13.95
C SER A 151 0.15 -12.66 -14.50
N ARG A 152 -0.05 -12.60 -15.82
CA ARG A 152 -1.20 -11.89 -16.43
C ARG A 152 -2.53 -12.49 -16.00
N ARG A 153 -2.63 -13.82 -15.97
CA ARG A 153 -3.86 -14.52 -15.55
C ARG A 153 -4.22 -14.22 -14.10
N LEU A 154 -3.24 -14.27 -13.20
CA LEU A 154 -3.45 -13.86 -11.81
C LEU A 154 -3.76 -12.38 -11.69
N GLY A 155 -3.07 -11.52 -12.45
CA GLY A 155 -3.33 -10.09 -12.51
C GLY A 155 -4.79 -9.79 -12.87
N ARG A 156 -5.42 -10.55 -13.77
CA ARG A 156 -6.86 -10.38 -14.08
C ARG A 156 -7.78 -10.72 -12.91
N TRP A 157 -7.46 -11.77 -12.14
CA TRP A 157 -8.22 -12.11 -10.94
C TRP A 157 -8.06 -11.03 -9.86
N CYS A 158 -6.82 -10.58 -9.62
CA CYS A 158 -6.54 -9.49 -8.69
C CYS A 158 -7.20 -8.18 -9.12
N PHE A 159 -7.17 -7.86 -10.41
CA PHE A 159 -7.86 -6.70 -10.98
C PHE A 159 -9.38 -6.75 -10.72
N GLY A 160 -10.02 -7.91 -10.94
CA GLY A 160 -11.44 -8.08 -10.60
C GLY A 160 -11.71 -7.78 -9.12
N GLY A 161 -10.87 -8.28 -8.21
CA GLY A 161 -10.94 -7.97 -6.79
C GLY A 161 -10.75 -6.48 -6.48
N VAL A 162 -9.81 -5.81 -7.14
CA VAL A 162 -9.57 -4.36 -7.01
C VAL A 162 -10.78 -3.55 -7.48
N ILE A 163 -11.40 -3.89 -8.61
CA ILE A 163 -12.60 -3.18 -9.09
C ILE A 163 -13.75 -3.31 -8.11
N VAL A 164 -13.98 -4.52 -7.58
CA VAL A 164 -15.00 -4.75 -6.56
C VAL A 164 -14.68 -3.96 -5.29
N ALA A 165 -13.43 -3.95 -4.85
CA ALA A 165 -12.98 -3.15 -3.70
C ALA A 165 -13.22 -1.66 -3.91
N ILE A 166 -12.84 -1.10 -5.07
CA ILE A 166 -13.06 0.31 -5.42
C ILE A 166 -14.56 0.63 -5.37
N ALA A 167 -15.40 -0.21 -5.97
CA ALA A 167 -16.84 -0.01 -5.99
C ALA A 167 -17.43 -0.02 -4.57
N VAL A 168 -17.07 -1.01 -3.74
CA VAL A 168 -17.58 -1.13 -2.37
C VAL A 168 -17.10 0.02 -1.49
N VAL A 169 -15.80 0.35 -1.51
CA VAL A 169 -15.26 1.45 -0.70
C VAL A 169 -15.86 2.78 -1.16
N SER A 170 -15.94 3.04 -2.46
CA SER A 170 -16.53 4.29 -2.98
C SER A 170 -18.02 4.44 -2.63
N ALA A 171 -18.75 3.32 -2.51
CA ALA A 171 -20.15 3.33 -2.10
C ALA A 171 -20.30 3.53 -0.58
N LEU A 172 -19.47 2.84 0.23
CA LEU A 172 -19.57 2.86 1.69
C LEU A 172 -18.99 4.13 2.31
N THR A 173 -17.92 4.70 1.75
CA THR A 173 -17.22 5.85 2.37
C THR A 173 -18.12 7.08 2.53
N PRO A 174 -18.94 7.50 1.54
CA PRO A 174 -19.91 8.58 1.74
C PRO A 174 -21.04 8.24 2.72
N MET A 175 -21.30 6.97 2.98
CA MET A 175 -22.31 6.54 3.96
C MET A 175 -21.78 6.59 5.41
N LEU A 176 -20.47 6.68 5.59
CA LEU A 176 -19.85 6.79 6.92
C LEU A 176 -20.04 8.18 7.52
N ASP A 177 -20.05 9.22 6.69
CA ASP A 177 -20.09 10.61 7.14
C ASP A 177 -20.77 11.53 6.11
N LEU A 178 -21.68 12.38 6.58
CA LEU A 178 -22.47 13.29 5.73
C LEU A 178 -21.62 14.40 5.11
N ASP A 179 -20.53 14.84 5.75
CA ASP A 179 -19.64 15.85 5.20
C ASP A 179 -18.82 15.28 4.03
N ILE A 180 -18.45 14.00 4.10
CA ILE A 180 -17.83 13.30 2.96
C ILE A 180 -18.82 13.22 1.79
N ALA A 181 -20.07 12.81 2.05
CA ALA A 181 -21.10 12.79 1.01
C ALA A 181 -21.34 14.17 0.40
N ALA A 182 -21.47 15.20 1.23
CA ALA A 182 -21.63 16.57 0.78
C ALA A 182 -20.43 17.01 -0.07
N ARG A 183 -19.20 16.66 0.31
CA ARG A 183 -17.99 17.00 -0.46
C ARG A 183 -18.01 16.43 -1.87
N TRP A 184 -18.40 15.16 -2.03
CA TRP A 184 -18.39 14.50 -3.34
C TRP A 184 -19.61 14.82 -4.20
N PHE A 185 -20.79 15.01 -3.60
CA PHE A 185 -22.06 15.09 -4.32
C PHE A 185 -22.70 16.49 -4.36
N SER A 186 -22.19 17.46 -3.60
CA SER A 186 -22.68 18.84 -3.68
C SER A 186 -22.18 19.57 -4.93
N PHE A 187 -23.00 20.48 -5.45
CA PHE A 187 -22.59 21.41 -6.50
C PHE A 187 -21.90 22.65 -5.88
N PRO A 188 -20.76 23.14 -6.41
CA PRO A 188 -20.08 22.73 -7.65
C PRO A 188 -18.98 21.66 -7.46
N ASN A 189 -18.75 21.18 -6.23
CA ASN A 189 -17.67 20.23 -5.91
C ASN A 189 -17.71 18.95 -6.75
N LEU A 190 -18.91 18.46 -7.07
CA LEU A 190 -19.12 17.33 -7.97
C LEU A 190 -18.37 17.51 -9.30
N LEU A 191 -18.41 18.70 -9.90
CA LEU A 191 -17.72 18.96 -11.17
C LEU A 191 -16.20 18.96 -10.99
N TYR A 192 -15.71 19.59 -9.92
CA TYR A 192 -14.27 19.68 -9.65
C TYR A 192 -13.65 18.33 -9.25
N LEU A 193 -14.42 17.46 -8.59
CA LEU A 193 -13.96 16.17 -8.10
C LEU A 193 -14.26 15.01 -9.07
N SER A 194 -15.21 15.16 -10.00
CA SER A 194 -15.53 14.14 -11.02
C SER A 194 -14.35 13.67 -11.88
N PRO A 195 -13.28 14.44 -12.14
CA PRO A 195 -12.10 13.91 -12.84
C PRO A 195 -11.48 12.70 -12.14
N ILE A 196 -11.54 12.60 -10.81
CA ILE A 196 -10.96 11.46 -10.07
C ILE A 196 -11.67 10.14 -10.44
N PRO A 197 -12.99 9.96 -10.23
CA PRO A 197 -13.68 8.73 -10.60
C PRO A 197 -13.68 8.46 -12.11
N ILE A 198 -13.72 9.51 -12.95
CA ILE A 198 -13.63 9.36 -14.41
C ILE A 198 -12.26 8.80 -14.80
N LEU A 199 -11.18 9.37 -14.28
CA LEU A 199 -9.83 8.86 -14.53
C LEU A 199 -9.65 7.45 -13.97
N THR A 200 -10.20 7.14 -12.80
CA THR A 200 -10.17 5.77 -12.25
C THR A 200 -10.83 4.78 -13.18
N LEU A 201 -11.98 5.11 -13.76
CA LEU A 201 -12.65 4.27 -14.75
C LEU A 201 -11.82 4.11 -16.03
N LEU A 202 -11.25 5.21 -16.55
CA LEU A 202 -10.41 5.17 -17.75
C LEU A 202 -9.15 4.32 -17.55
N VAL A 203 -8.48 4.48 -16.40
CA VAL A 203 -7.30 3.68 -16.03
C VAL A 203 -7.71 2.21 -15.81
N ALA A 204 -8.86 1.93 -15.20
CA ALA A 204 -9.37 0.57 -15.07
C ALA A 204 -9.59 -0.11 -16.43
N ILE A 205 -10.19 0.59 -17.39
CA ILE A 205 -10.37 0.08 -18.76
C ILE A 205 -9.01 -0.14 -19.42
N TRP A 206 -8.06 0.77 -19.25
CA TRP A 206 -6.72 0.64 -19.79
C TRP A 206 -5.96 -0.54 -19.17
N GLU A 207 -6.03 -0.73 -17.85
CA GLU A 207 -5.41 -1.82 -17.11
C GLU A 207 -5.95 -3.18 -17.58
N TRP A 208 -7.27 -3.31 -17.73
CA TRP A 208 -7.88 -4.51 -18.30
C TRP A 208 -7.34 -4.82 -19.70
N ARG A 209 -7.25 -3.81 -20.58
CA ARG A 209 -6.68 -3.98 -21.92
C ARG A 209 -5.20 -4.34 -21.87
N ALA A 210 -4.43 -3.73 -20.97
CA ALA A 210 -3.01 -3.99 -20.79
C ALA A 210 -2.74 -5.41 -20.31
N LEU A 211 -3.54 -5.94 -19.38
CA LEU A 211 -3.45 -7.32 -18.90
C LEU A 211 -3.77 -8.36 -19.98
N ASN A 212 -4.69 -8.03 -20.89
CA ASN A 212 -5.09 -8.90 -22.01
C ASN A 212 -4.21 -8.75 -23.26
N ASN A 213 -3.38 -7.70 -23.35
CA ASN A 213 -2.47 -7.49 -24.46
C ASN A 213 -1.07 -8.02 -24.12
N THR A 214 -0.65 -9.10 -24.78
CA THR A 214 0.67 -9.72 -24.58
C THR A 214 1.84 -8.78 -24.90
N ARG A 215 1.65 -7.80 -25.80
CA ARG A 215 2.68 -6.80 -26.15
C ARG A 215 2.88 -5.71 -25.10
N SER A 216 1.92 -5.56 -24.17
CA SER A 216 1.96 -4.47 -23.17
C SER A 216 2.67 -4.93 -21.90
N GLU A 217 4.00 -4.79 -21.82
CA GLU A 217 4.76 -5.25 -20.66
C GLU A 217 4.74 -4.26 -19.49
N ILE A 218 4.77 -2.96 -19.77
CA ILE A 218 4.77 -1.89 -18.76
C ILE A 218 3.34 -1.58 -18.29
N GLY A 219 2.36 -1.72 -19.19
CA GLY A 219 0.97 -1.32 -18.94
C GLY A 219 0.39 -1.88 -17.64
N PRO A 220 0.44 -3.20 -17.38
CA PRO A 220 -0.14 -3.78 -16.16
C PRO A 220 0.46 -3.25 -14.85
N PHE A 221 1.75 -2.92 -14.84
CA PHE A 221 2.38 -2.35 -13.65
C PHE A 221 2.01 -0.87 -13.48
N ALA A 222 2.06 -0.12 -14.58
CA ALA A 222 1.75 1.31 -14.57
C ALA A 222 0.27 1.58 -14.26
N GLY A 223 -0.67 0.81 -14.82
CA GLY A 223 -2.10 0.97 -14.55
C GLY A 223 -2.46 0.57 -13.13
N ALA A 224 -1.85 -0.49 -12.58
CA ALA A 224 -1.97 -0.82 -11.16
C ALA A 224 -1.50 0.32 -10.25
N ILE A 225 -0.34 0.94 -10.54
CA ILE A 225 0.15 2.12 -9.79
C ILE A 225 -0.83 3.29 -9.91
N MET A 226 -1.30 3.60 -11.13
CA MET A 226 -2.23 4.71 -11.36
C MET A 226 -3.56 4.51 -10.62
N LEU A 227 -4.10 3.28 -10.60
CA LEU A 227 -5.30 2.95 -9.83
C LEU A 227 -5.07 3.17 -8.33
N PHE A 228 -3.96 2.69 -7.79
CA PHE A 228 -3.60 2.91 -6.38
C PHE A 228 -3.50 4.40 -6.03
N LEU A 229 -2.81 5.17 -6.86
CA LEU A 229 -2.66 6.61 -6.67
C LEU A 229 -4.02 7.32 -6.69
N LEU A 230 -4.89 7.01 -7.65
CA LEU A 230 -6.22 7.61 -7.74
C LEU A 230 -7.10 7.25 -6.54
N CYS A 231 -7.04 6.00 -6.05
CA CYS A 231 -7.73 5.59 -4.83
C CYS A 231 -7.22 6.37 -3.60
N TYR A 232 -5.90 6.51 -3.44
CA TYR A 232 -5.33 7.30 -2.36
C TYR A 232 -5.69 8.79 -2.44
N ILE A 233 -5.70 9.36 -3.65
CA ILE A 233 -6.16 10.74 -3.87
C ILE A 233 -7.63 10.87 -3.47
N GLY A 234 -8.48 9.91 -3.83
CA GLY A 234 -9.88 9.89 -3.42
C GLY A 234 -10.06 9.86 -1.90
N ILE A 235 -9.27 9.04 -1.19
CA ILE A 235 -9.27 9.00 0.28
C ILE A 235 -8.76 10.32 0.86
N ALA A 236 -7.67 10.87 0.33
CA ALA A 236 -7.09 12.13 0.79
C ALA A 236 -8.08 13.30 0.63
N VAL A 237 -8.76 13.38 -0.52
CA VAL A 237 -9.82 14.36 -0.76
C VAL A 237 -11.00 14.15 0.18
N SER A 238 -11.38 12.90 0.47
CA SER A 238 -12.49 12.60 1.38
C SER A 238 -12.19 13.04 2.82
N LEU A 239 -10.95 12.86 3.28
CA LEU A 239 -10.58 13.14 4.66
C LEU A 239 -9.96 14.53 4.87
N TRP A 240 -9.61 15.25 3.81
CA TRP A 240 -9.02 16.59 3.92
C TRP A 240 -9.86 17.54 4.80
N PRO A 241 -9.27 18.40 5.64
CA PRO A 241 -7.88 18.50 6.07
C PRO A 241 -7.60 17.69 7.35
N MET A 242 -8.36 16.63 7.63
CA MET A 242 -8.29 15.85 8.86
C MET A 242 -7.14 14.85 8.82
N ILE A 243 -6.28 14.88 9.85
CA ILE A 243 -5.25 13.86 10.07
C ILE A 243 -5.65 12.85 11.13
N VAL A 244 -6.52 13.25 12.06
CA VAL A 244 -7.33 12.34 12.88
C VAL A 244 -8.77 12.52 12.40
N PRO A 245 -9.28 11.60 11.57
CA PRO A 245 -10.58 11.77 10.92
C PRO A 245 -11.69 12.12 11.90
N TYR A 246 -12.49 13.12 11.52
CA TYR A 246 -13.63 13.67 12.29
C TYR A 246 -13.29 14.29 13.65
N LYS A 247 -12.01 14.48 14.00
CA LYS A 247 -11.59 15.00 15.32
C LYS A 247 -10.55 16.11 15.27
N PHE A 248 -9.43 15.91 14.55
CA PHE A 248 -8.35 16.90 14.48
C PHE A 248 -7.85 17.12 13.06
N THR A 249 -7.73 18.38 12.70
CA THR A 249 -7.12 18.84 11.45
C THR A 249 -5.60 18.70 11.48
N LEU A 250 -4.98 18.74 10.29
CA LEU A 250 -3.53 18.82 10.12
C LEU A 250 -2.90 19.94 10.96
N TRP A 251 -3.57 21.09 11.06
CA TRP A 251 -3.07 22.27 11.76
C TRP A 251 -3.13 22.12 13.29
N GLU A 252 -4.19 21.51 13.81
CA GLU A 252 -4.37 21.29 15.26
C GLU A 252 -3.44 20.21 15.81
N ALA A 253 -3.06 19.25 14.96
CA ALA A 253 -2.19 18.14 15.33
C ALA A 253 -0.71 18.39 15.01
N ALA A 254 -0.38 19.48 14.31
CA ALA A 254 0.99 19.78 13.89
C ALA A 254 1.92 20.05 15.07
N ALA A 255 3.17 19.59 14.95
CA ALA A 255 4.25 19.98 15.85
C ALA A 255 4.55 21.48 15.79
N SER A 256 5.35 21.98 16.74
CA SER A 256 5.76 23.39 16.79
C SER A 256 6.42 23.84 15.47
N PRO A 257 6.30 25.13 15.07
CA PRO A 257 6.91 25.62 13.84
C PRO A 257 8.42 25.36 13.75
N ASN A 258 9.15 25.49 14.86
CA ASN A 258 10.58 25.22 14.92
C ASN A 258 10.90 23.75 14.62
N THR A 259 10.11 22.83 15.17
CA THR A 259 10.21 21.39 14.88
C THR A 259 9.93 21.11 13.41
N GLN A 260 8.88 21.72 12.84
CA GLN A 260 8.52 21.56 11.43
C GLN A 260 9.62 22.04 10.49
N VAL A 261 10.20 23.22 10.74
CA VAL A 261 11.30 23.77 9.94
C VAL A 261 12.53 22.85 10.00
N PHE A 262 12.87 22.36 11.19
CA PHE A 262 13.99 21.43 11.36
C PHE A 262 13.81 20.15 10.53
N ILE A 263 12.63 19.52 10.61
CA ILE A 263 12.32 18.32 9.83
C ILE A 263 12.30 18.63 8.33
N LEU A 264 11.71 19.76 7.93
CA LEU A 264 11.62 20.18 6.53
C LEU A 264 13.00 20.30 5.90
N ILE A 265 13.96 20.91 6.60
CA ILE A 265 15.35 21.01 6.14
C ILE A 265 15.93 19.61 5.94
N GLY A 266 15.81 18.73 6.94
CA GLY A 266 16.28 17.34 6.82
C GLY A 266 15.63 16.58 5.65
N ALA A 267 14.31 16.69 5.51
CA ALA A 267 13.54 16.06 4.44
C ALA A 267 13.93 16.59 3.05
N LEU A 268 14.17 17.90 2.92
CA LEU A 268 14.56 18.54 1.66
C LEU A 268 15.88 17.99 1.10
N PHE A 269 16.81 17.58 1.96
CA PHE A 269 18.07 16.97 1.52
C PHE A 269 17.99 15.44 1.44
N LEU A 270 17.44 14.79 2.47
CA LEU A 270 17.44 13.32 2.57
C LEU A 270 16.50 12.67 1.56
N ILE A 271 15.28 13.20 1.35
CA ILE A 271 14.32 12.57 0.44
C ILE A 271 14.85 12.56 -1.00
N PRO A 272 15.38 13.65 -1.58
CA PRO A 272 15.95 13.60 -2.92
C PRO A 272 17.12 12.63 -3.05
N ILE A 273 18.01 12.57 -2.06
CA ILE A 273 19.15 11.63 -2.07
C ILE A 273 18.65 10.18 -2.05
N ILE A 274 17.69 9.86 -1.18
CA ILE A 274 17.09 8.53 -1.10
C ILE A 274 16.41 8.18 -2.43
N LEU A 275 15.62 9.10 -3.00
CA LEU A 275 14.95 8.89 -4.29
C LEU A 275 15.94 8.72 -5.44
N MET A 276 17.05 9.47 -5.46
CA MET A 276 18.12 9.29 -6.46
C MET A 276 18.74 7.91 -6.36
N TYR A 277 19.10 7.47 -5.15
CA TYR A 277 19.66 6.14 -4.91
C TYR A 277 18.67 5.03 -5.29
N THR A 278 17.39 5.16 -4.89
CA THR A 278 16.34 4.22 -5.27
C THR A 278 16.17 4.19 -6.79
N GLY A 279 16.07 5.34 -7.45
CA GLY A 279 15.96 5.43 -8.90
C GLY A 279 17.14 4.80 -9.63
N TRP A 280 18.36 5.02 -9.14
CA TRP A 280 19.57 4.38 -9.65
C TRP A 280 19.52 2.85 -9.49
N SER A 281 19.14 2.33 -8.32
CA SER A 281 18.98 0.89 -8.09
C SER A 281 17.99 0.26 -9.07
N TYR A 282 16.80 0.86 -9.25
CA TYR A 282 15.81 0.38 -10.22
C TYR A 282 16.31 0.46 -11.67
N TRP A 283 17.14 1.46 -12.01
CA TRP A 283 17.75 1.59 -13.32
C TRP A 283 18.81 0.50 -13.58
N VAL A 284 19.68 0.23 -12.60
CA VAL A 284 20.68 -0.86 -12.66
C VAL A 284 20.00 -2.21 -12.85
N PHE A 285 18.94 -2.49 -12.08
CA PHE A 285 18.20 -3.76 -12.12
C PHE A 285 17.00 -3.76 -13.08
N ARG A 286 16.98 -2.88 -14.11
CA ARG A 286 15.83 -2.76 -15.02
C ARG A 286 15.57 -3.98 -15.89
N GLY A 287 16.60 -4.78 -16.17
CA GLY A 287 16.53 -5.96 -17.02
C GLY A 287 15.55 -7.04 -16.51
N LYS A 288 15.20 -7.97 -17.39
CA LYS A 288 14.40 -9.15 -17.04
C LYS A 288 15.23 -10.18 -16.31
N VAL A 289 14.62 -10.86 -15.35
CA VAL A 289 15.28 -11.92 -14.59
C VAL A 289 15.28 -13.18 -15.44
N ARG A 290 16.47 -13.75 -15.66
CA ARG A 290 16.64 -14.99 -16.42
C ARG A 290 17.08 -16.12 -15.48
N ALA A 291 16.73 -17.36 -15.82
CA ALA A 291 16.97 -18.53 -14.97
C ALA A 291 18.44 -18.95 -14.89
N ASP A 292 19.25 -18.48 -15.84
CA ASP A 292 20.68 -18.73 -16.00
C ASP A 292 21.57 -17.82 -15.12
N ILE A 293 21.03 -16.72 -14.61
CA ILE A 293 21.75 -15.79 -13.73
C ILE A 293 21.15 -15.91 -12.34
N GLY A 294 21.65 -16.88 -11.58
CA GLY A 294 21.45 -16.92 -10.14
C GLY A 294 22.05 -15.67 -9.50
N TYR A 295 21.45 -15.17 -8.42
CA TYR A 295 22.15 -14.26 -7.51
C TYR A 295 23.19 -15.12 -6.77
N HIS A 296 24.35 -15.27 -7.43
CA HIS A 296 25.69 -15.72 -7.02
C HIS A 296 26.44 -16.20 -8.27
#